data_AF-A0AAW1DEE1-F1
#
_entry.id   AF-A0AAW1DEE1-F1
#
_cell.length_a   1.000
_cell.length_b   1.000
_cell.length_c   1.000
_cell.angle_alpha   90.00
_cell.angle_beta   90.00
_cell.angle_gamma   90.00
#
_symmetry.space_group_name_H-M   'P 1'
#
loop_
_entity.id
_entity.type
_entity.pdbx_description
1 polymer ?
#
loop_
_entity_poly.entity_id
_entity_poly.type
_entity_poly.pdbx_seq_one_letter_code
_entity_poly.pdbx_strand_id
1 'polypeptide(L)'
;MFSPSSVSVLLVFNIIHTIVFATPASLTSDCKPCHSEIVCPQSDADCESGTRVSDPCACCIDGICPQLETEHCSFDKPCERGYACVKANGDEETSCRCRRDKRAVCGSDNTTYISICSLQRQPHKPSLLKWGHCDKAPEIVSASGDIVVLEGQPMALDCEVKGNPIPSINWYFTSLDGATKLLPSKNSFF
;
A
#
# COMPACT_ATOMS: atom_id res chain seq x y z
N MET A 1 18.21 -63.51 -54.97
CA MET A 1 18.19 -63.76 -53.51
C MET A 1 19.49 -63.21 -52.94
N PHE A 2 19.38 -62.30 -51.97
CA PHE A 2 20.42 -61.63 -51.18
C PHE A 2 21.30 -60.53 -51.84
N SER A 3 20.90 -59.28 -51.56
CA SER A 3 21.71 -58.06 -51.59
C SER A 3 22.23 -57.78 -50.17
N PRO A 4 23.47 -57.29 -49.98
CA PRO A 4 24.01 -57.04 -48.64
C PRO A 4 23.46 -55.73 -48.06
N SER A 5 22.90 -55.83 -46.87
CA SER A 5 22.39 -54.73 -46.06
C SER A 5 23.53 -53.84 -45.54
N SER A 6 23.43 -52.54 -45.84
CA SER A 6 24.30 -51.49 -45.31
C SER A 6 24.04 -51.29 -43.80
N VAL A 7 25.07 -51.38 -42.98
CA VAL A 7 25.01 -51.16 -41.53
C VAL A 7 25.29 -49.69 -41.25
N SER A 8 24.26 -48.93 -40.88
CA SER A 8 24.40 -47.53 -40.44
C SER A 8 24.90 -47.48 -39.00
N VAL A 9 26.13 -47.00 -38.81
CA VAL A 9 26.72 -46.74 -37.49
C VAL A 9 26.20 -45.40 -36.98
N LEU A 10 25.31 -45.42 -35.98
CA LEU A 10 24.86 -44.22 -35.27
C LEU A 10 25.88 -43.86 -34.18
N LEU A 11 26.65 -42.80 -34.41
CA LEU A 11 27.52 -42.19 -33.40
C LEU A 11 26.65 -41.43 -32.39
N VAL A 12 26.51 -41.98 -31.18
CA VAL A 12 25.83 -41.33 -30.05
C VAL A 12 26.82 -40.37 -29.39
N PHE A 13 26.76 -39.09 -29.75
CA PHE A 13 27.52 -38.04 -29.06
C PHE A 13 26.90 -37.78 -27.69
N ASN A 14 27.58 -38.23 -26.62
CA ASN A 14 27.26 -37.86 -25.24
C ASN A 14 27.60 -36.38 -25.02
N ILE A 15 26.62 -35.49 -25.18
CA ILE A 15 26.74 -34.09 -24.80
C ILE A 15 26.40 -33.99 -23.31
N ILE A 16 27.42 -33.98 -22.46
CA ILE A 16 27.27 -33.59 -21.05
C ILE A 16 27.00 -32.08 -21.05
N HIS A 17 25.73 -31.69 -20.96
CA HIS A 17 25.37 -30.31 -20.63
C HIS A 17 25.72 -30.07 -19.16
N THR A 18 26.90 -29.49 -18.91
CA THR A 18 27.21 -28.88 -17.62
C THR A 18 26.24 -27.71 -17.43
N ILE A 19 25.16 -27.94 -16.68
CA ILE A 19 24.27 -26.87 -16.22
C ILE A 19 25.09 -26.02 -15.25
N VAL A 20 25.61 -24.90 -15.74
CA VAL A 20 26.18 -23.85 -14.89
C VAL A 20 25.00 -23.20 -14.18
N PHE A 21 24.75 -23.60 -12.94
CA PHE A 21 23.89 -22.83 -12.04
C PHE A 21 24.58 -21.51 -11.78
N ALA A 22 24.19 -20.47 -12.50
CA ALA A 22 24.50 -19.11 -12.11
C ALA A 22 23.88 -18.89 -10.73
N THR A 23 24.72 -18.87 -9.70
CA THR A 23 24.31 -18.36 -8.39
C THR A 23 23.74 -16.97 -8.62
N PRO A 24 22.49 -16.67 -8.22
CA PRO A 24 22.00 -15.32 -8.31
C PRO A 24 22.99 -14.44 -7.55
N ALA A 25 23.50 -13.40 -8.21
CA ALA A 25 24.30 -12.39 -7.57
C ALA A 25 23.50 -11.92 -6.35
N SER A 26 24.04 -12.14 -5.15
CA SER A 26 23.51 -11.57 -3.94
C SER A 26 23.42 -10.07 -4.17
N LEU A 27 22.19 -9.55 -4.23
CA LEU A 27 21.94 -8.14 -3.96
C LEU A 27 22.70 -7.84 -2.67
N THR A 28 23.66 -6.94 -2.75
CA THR A 28 24.36 -6.42 -1.57
C THR A 28 23.32 -5.69 -0.73
N SER A 29 22.59 -6.43 0.12
CA SER A 29 21.94 -5.81 1.24
C SER A 29 23.07 -5.38 2.18
N ASP A 30 23.05 -4.14 2.65
CA ASP A 30 23.96 -3.63 3.69
C ASP A 30 23.77 -4.36 5.04
N CYS A 31 23.13 -5.54 5.04
CA CYS A 31 22.85 -6.37 6.17
C CYS A 31 24.03 -7.28 6.48
N LYS A 32 24.40 -7.30 7.76
CA LYS A 32 25.29 -8.32 8.30
C LYS A 32 24.49 -9.60 8.57
N PRO A 33 25.14 -10.78 8.57
CA PRO A 33 24.50 -12.02 9.01
C PRO A 33 23.94 -11.87 10.43
N CYS A 34 22.71 -12.36 10.64
CA CYS A 34 22.11 -12.38 11.96
C CYS A 34 22.93 -13.25 12.89
N HIS A 35 23.42 -12.68 14.00
CA HIS A 35 24.21 -13.40 14.99
C HIS A 35 23.40 -13.66 16.25
N SER A 36 23.85 -14.63 17.04
CA SER A 36 23.14 -15.13 18.23
C SER A 36 23.04 -14.15 19.41
N GLU A 37 23.65 -12.97 19.34
CA GLU A 37 23.57 -11.95 20.41
C GLU A 37 22.57 -10.84 20.09
N ILE A 38 21.87 -10.91 18.95
CA ILE A 38 20.76 -10.00 18.64
C ILE A 38 19.60 -10.32 19.58
N VAL A 39 19.23 -9.35 20.40
CA VAL A 39 18.07 -9.44 21.29
C VAL A 39 16.88 -8.79 20.60
N CYS A 40 15.94 -9.61 20.14
CA CYS A 40 14.70 -9.13 19.53
C CYS A 40 13.65 -8.81 20.60
N PRO A 41 12.87 -7.73 20.45
CA PRO A 41 11.73 -7.46 21.32
C PRO A 41 10.70 -8.59 21.23
N GLN A 42 10.15 -8.99 22.37
CA GLN A 42 9.14 -10.04 22.51
C GLN A 42 7.71 -9.47 22.39
N SER A 43 7.52 -8.21 22.77
CA SER A 43 6.21 -7.55 22.78
C SER A 43 6.29 -6.08 22.38
N ASP A 44 5.14 -5.45 22.12
CA ASP A 44 5.08 -4.03 21.73
C ASP A 44 5.46 -3.15 22.92
N ALA A 45 5.23 -3.64 24.15
CA ALA A 45 5.57 -2.96 25.39
C ALA A 45 7.09 -2.89 25.65
N ASP A 46 7.89 -3.69 24.94
CA ASP A 46 9.34 -3.68 25.08
C ASP A 46 9.96 -2.46 24.37
N CYS A 47 9.22 -1.85 23.44
CA CYS A 47 9.64 -0.64 22.74
C CYS A 47 9.04 0.60 23.41
N GLU A 48 9.84 1.66 23.56
CA GLU A 48 9.38 2.92 24.15
C GLU A 48 8.20 3.53 23.37
N SER A 49 8.17 3.35 22.05
CA SER A 49 7.05 3.74 21.18
C SER A 49 5.76 2.95 21.42
N GLY A 50 5.82 1.82 22.12
CA GLY A 50 4.72 0.86 22.20
C GLY A 50 4.42 0.17 20.86
N THR A 51 5.34 0.22 19.88
CA THR A 51 5.13 -0.38 18.56
C THR A 51 6.42 -0.93 17.95
N ARG A 52 6.30 -2.00 17.14
CA ARG A 52 7.40 -2.53 16.31
C ARG A 52 7.29 -2.13 14.84
N VAL A 53 8.44 -2.06 14.17
CA VAL A 53 8.58 -1.86 12.72
C VAL A 53 9.30 -3.06 12.08
N SER A 54 9.12 -3.22 10.76
CA SER A 54 9.77 -4.29 10.01
C SER A 54 11.29 -4.17 10.14
N ASP A 55 11.93 -5.29 10.44
CA ASP A 55 13.39 -5.40 10.40
C ASP A 55 13.85 -5.48 8.94
N PRO A 56 14.61 -4.50 8.42
CA PRO A 56 15.12 -4.50 7.05
C PRO A 56 16.07 -5.66 6.75
N CYS A 57 16.72 -6.20 7.79
CA CYS A 57 17.64 -7.33 7.69
C CYS A 57 17.01 -8.67 8.08
N ALA A 58 15.74 -8.67 8.50
CA ALA A 58 14.96 -9.86 8.82
C ALA A 58 15.61 -10.79 9.86
N CYS A 59 16.38 -10.24 10.80
CA CYS A 59 16.89 -10.97 11.97
C CYS A 59 15.80 -11.16 13.03
N CYS A 60 14.95 -10.16 13.22
CA CYS A 60 13.80 -10.22 14.12
C CYS A 60 12.50 -10.39 13.30
N ILE A 61 11.93 -11.59 13.35
CA ILE A 61 10.73 -11.97 12.58
C ILE A 61 9.52 -11.11 12.98
N ASP A 62 9.38 -10.83 14.28
CA ASP A 62 8.30 -9.99 14.82
C ASP A 62 8.57 -8.49 14.72
N GLY A 63 9.72 -8.10 14.14
CA GLY A 63 10.16 -6.72 13.99
C GLY A 63 11.11 -6.23 15.08
N ILE A 64 11.56 -4.98 14.93
CA ILE A 64 12.48 -4.30 15.84
C ILE A 64 11.86 -3.02 16.38
N CYS A 65 12.43 -2.51 17.48
CA CYS A 65 12.01 -1.22 18.01
C CYS A 65 12.45 -0.08 17.07
N PRO A 66 11.54 0.84 16.73
CA PRO A 66 11.86 1.96 15.86
C PRO A 66 12.66 3.05 16.57
N GLN A 67 13.36 3.87 15.78
CA GLN A 67 13.90 5.14 16.22
C GLN A 67 12.80 6.22 16.32
N LEU A 68 12.80 6.99 17.41
CA LEU A 68 11.86 8.05 17.73
C LEU A 68 12.25 9.41 17.11
N GLU A 69 11.40 10.43 17.27
CA GLU A 69 11.69 11.78 16.76
C GLU A 69 13.07 12.26 17.23
N THR A 70 13.87 12.81 16.31
CA THR A 70 15.25 13.29 16.50
C THR A 70 16.34 12.24 16.74
N GLU A 71 15.99 10.97 16.94
CA GLU A 71 16.99 9.90 17.10
C GLU A 71 17.73 9.61 15.79
N HIS A 72 18.98 9.14 15.92
CA HIS A 72 19.81 8.81 14.79
C HIS A 72 19.28 7.59 14.04
N CYS A 73 19.06 7.74 12.75
CA CYS A 73 18.49 6.69 11.92
C CYS A 73 19.44 6.26 10.82
N SER A 74 19.36 4.98 10.49
CA SER A 74 20.17 4.34 9.46
C SER A 74 19.35 3.24 8.78
N PHE A 75 19.93 2.56 7.80
CA PHE A 75 19.25 1.46 7.13
C PHE A 75 18.85 0.33 8.09
N ASP A 76 19.72 -0.01 9.05
CA ASP A 76 19.51 -1.01 10.11
C ASP A 76 18.73 -0.48 11.32
N LYS A 77 18.51 0.85 11.40
CA LYS A 77 17.78 1.52 12.50
C LYS A 77 16.62 2.34 11.91
N PRO A 78 15.52 1.69 11.52
CA PRO A 78 14.38 2.35 10.92
C PRO A 78 13.64 3.26 11.91
N CYS A 79 13.11 4.37 11.42
CA CYS A 79 12.25 5.26 12.20
C CYS A 79 10.87 4.67 12.47
N GLU A 80 10.18 5.21 13.47
CA GLU A 80 8.80 4.86 13.79
C GLU A 80 7.86 5.16 12.62
N ARG A 81 6.70 4.48 12.58
CA ARG A 81 5.69 4.67 11.54
C ARG A 81 5.33 6.16 11.38
N GLY A 82 5.64 6.65 10.18
CA GLY A 82 5.42 8.01 9.70
C GLY A 82 6.41 9.07 10.17
N TYR A 83 7.55 8.63 10.66
CA TYR A 83 8.81 9.34 10.54
C TYR A 83 9.54 8.88 9.27
N ALA A 84 10.41 9.75 8.76
CA ALA A 84 11.37 9.48 7.70
C ALA A 84 12.76 9.79 8.22
N CYS A 85 13.71 8.95 7.83
CA CYS A 85 15.11 9.20 8.07
C CYS A 85 15.60 10.29 7.11
N VAL A 86 16.03 11.43 7.64
CA VAL A 86 16.46 12.58 6.84
C VAL A 86 17.84 13.06 7.29
N LYS A 87 18.65 13.55 6.36
CA LYS A 87 19.94 14.20 6.67
C LYS A 87 19.68 15.60 7.23
N ALA A 88 20.35 15.97 8.32
CA ALA A 88 20.36 17.33 8.82
C ALA A 88 21.06 18.27 7.81
N ASN A 89 20.62 19.53 7.72
CA ASN A 89 21.21 20.48 6.75
C ASN A 89 22.65 20.80 7.13
N GLY A 90 23.62 20.22 6.41
CA GLY A 90 25.05 20.55 6.53
C GLY A 90 25.93 19.46 7.13
N ASP A 91 25.34 18.42 7.74
CA ASP A 91 26.06 17.32 8.38
C ASP A 91 25.62 15.95 7.80
N GLU A 92 26.49 14.93 7.91
CA GLU A 92 26.13 13.53 7.61
C GLU A 92 25.17 12.93 8.67
N GLU A 93 24.81 13.70 9.68
CA GLU A 93 23.95 13.25 10.76
C GLU A 93 22.50 13.09 10.28
N THR A 94 22.06 11.84 10.22
CA THR A 94 20.71 11.44 9.90
C THR A 94 19.87 11.35 11.17
N SER A 95 18.65 11.91 11.13
CA SER A 95 17.71 11.81 12.23
C SER A 95 16.29 11.53 11.75
N CYS A 96 15.50 10.89 12.60
CA CYS A 96 14.09 10.66 12.33
C CYS A 96 13.30 11.96 12.47
N ARG A 97 12.62 12.34 11.39
CA ARG A 97 11.73 13.51 11.38
C ARG A 97 10.40 13.14 10.79
N CYS A 98 9.35 13.81 11.23
CA CYS A 98 8.00 13.55 10.74
C CYS A 98 7.97 13.59 9.20
N ARG A 99 7.33 12.60 8.57
CA ARG A 99 7.22 12.59 7.11
C ARG A 99 6.50 13.85 6.63
N ARG A 100 7.16 14.59 5.74
CA ARG A 100 6.59 15.79 5.10
C ARG A 100 5.58 15.46 4.01
N ASP A 101 5.35 14.18 3.71
CA ASP A 101 4.39 13.75 2.71
C ASP A 101 2.93 13.99 3.14
N LYS A 102 2.69 14.51 4.36
CA LYS A 102 1.38 14.94 4.86
C LYS A 102 0.28 13.90 4.59
N ARG A 103 0.64 12.61 4.73
CA ARG A 103 -0.35 11.54 4.56
C ARG A 103 -1.33 11.62 5.70
N ALA A 104 -2.54 12.09 5.38
CA ALA A 104 -3.62 12.18 6.35
C ALA A 104 -3.91 10.80 6.95
N VAL A 105 -4.37 10.80 8.20
CA VAL A 105 -4.80 9.60 8.93
C VAL A 105 -6.10 9.87 9.67
N CYS A 106 -6.91 8.85 9.86
CA CYS A 106 -8.11 8.91 10.68
C CYS A 106 -7.82 8.29 12.05
N GLY A 107 -8.10 9.03 13.13
CA GLY A 107 -7.99 8.54 14.50
C GLY A 107 -9.23 7.76 14.96
N SER A 108 -9.08 7.02 16.05
CA SER A 108 -10.18 6.33 16.76
C SER A 108 -11.25 7.28 17.32
N ASP A 109 -10.95 8.57 17.35
CA ASP A 109 -11.84 9.68 17.71
C ASP A 109 -12.59 10.26 16.49
N ASN A 110 -12.54 9.57 15.35
CA ASN A 110 -13.13 9.99 14.08
C ASN A 110 -12.63 11.36 13.59
N THR A 111 -11.45 11.77 14.04
CA THR A 111 -10.80 13.01 13.61
C THR A 111 -9.74 12.72 12.56
N THR A 112 -9.73 13.52 11.48
CA THR A 112 -8.68 13.42 10.47
C THR A 112 -7.50 14.29 10.86
N TYR A 113 -6.33 13.67 10.97
CA TYR A 113 -5.06 14.32 11.25
C TYR A 113 -4.25 14.45 9.96
N ILE A 114 -3.52 15.56 9.81
CA ILE A 114 -2.70 15.85 8.62
C ILE A 114 -1.49 14.90 8.45
N SER A 115 -1.12 14.19 9.52
CA SER A 115 -0.06 13.20 9.54
C SER A 115 -0.21 12.32 10.76
N ILE A 116 0.42 11.14 10.77
CA ILE A 116 0.48 10.29 11.95
C ILE A 116 1.18 10.98 13.13
N CYS A 117 2.17 11.84 12.88
CA CYS A 117 2.85 12.58 13.95
C CYS A 117 1.89 13.55 14.66
N SER A 118 0.97 14.17 13.92
CA SER A 118 -0.06 15.05 14.49
C SER A 118 -1.09 14.29 15.33
N LEU A 119 -1.36 13.03 14.97
CA LEU A 119 -2.19 12.11 15.75
C LEU A 119 -1.46 11.67 17.03
N GLN A 120 -0.20 11.27 16.94
CA GLN A 120 0.60 10.82 18.09
C GLN A 120 0.85 11.92 19.14
N ARG A 121 0.87 13.19 18.73
CA ARG A 121 1.03 14.35 19.63
C ARG A 121 -0.23 14.69 20.44
N GLN A 122 -1.36 14.05 20.17
CA GLN A 122 -2.59 14.35 20.88
C GLN A 122 -2.52 13.87 22.34
N PRO A 123 -2.99 14.66 23.31
CA PRO A 123 -2.89 14.32 24.73
C PRO A 123 -3.70 13.06 25.09
N HIS A 124 -4.83 12.84 24.41
CA HIS A 124 -5.68 11.66 24.60
C HIS A 124 -5.17 10.41 23.87
N LYS A 125 -4.06 10.50 23.12
CA LYS A 125 -3.42 9.39 22.39
C LYS A 125 -4.43 8.52 21.62
N PRO A 126 -5.22 9.10 20.69
CA PRO A 126 -6.14 8.31 19.87
C PRO A 126 -5.35 7.28 19.07
N SER A 127 -5.90 6.09 18.88
CA SER A 127 -5.25 5.07 18.05
C SER A 127 -5.49 5.35 16.56
N LEU A 128 -4.61 4.84 15.70
CA LEU A 128 -4.79 4.92 14.25
C LEU A 128 -5.95 4.01 13.82
N LEU A 129 -7.05 4.58 13.34
CA LEU A 129 -8.17 3.83 12.78
C LEU A 129 -7.88 3.39 11.35
N LYS A 130 -7.44 4.32 10.49
CA LYS A 130 -7.02 4.03 9.11
C LYS A 130 -6.13 5.12 8.51
N TRP A 131 -5.44 4.78 7.42
CA TRP A 131 -4.76 5.74 6.57
C TRP A 131 -5.76 6.51 5.68
N GLY A 132 -5.47 7.78 5.42
CA GLY A 132 -6.35 8.69 4.69
C GLY A 132 -7.29 9.48 5.60
N HIS A 133 -8.26 10.17 4.99
CA HIS A 133 -9.28 10.91 5.73
C HIS A 133 -10.28 9.95 6.38
N CYS A 134 -10.95 10.40 7.45
CA CYS A 134 -12.08 9.67 8.02
C CYS A 134 -13.23 9.55 7.02
N ASP A 135 -14.06 8.51 7.19
CA ASP A 135 -15.19 8.29 6.31
C ASP A 135 -16.19 9.44 6.38
N LYS A 136 -16.72 9.80 5.22
CA LYS A 136 -17.77 10.81 5.06
C LYS A 136 -18.88 10.20 4.24
N ALA A 137 -20.09 10.24 4.80
CA ALA A 137 -21.28 9.78 4.13
C ALA A 137 -21.44 10.49 2.77
N PRO A 138 -22.03 9.82 1.76
CA PRO A 138 -22.29 10.43 0.47
C PRO A 138 -23.22 11.64 0.60
N GLU A 139 -22.87 12.74 -0.06
CA GLU A 139 -23.65 13.97 -0.13
C GLU A 139 -23.80 14.38 -1.59
N ILE A 140 -25.04 14.57 -2.03
CA ILE A 140 -25.34 15.08 -3.38
C ILE A 140 -25.02 16.57 -3.39
N VAL A 141 -23.98 16.94 -4.13
CA VAL A 141 -23.55 18.32 -4.32
C VAL A 141 -24.42 19.00 -5.38
N SER A 142 -24.74 18.26 -6.43
CA SER A 142 -25.60 18.72 -7.52
C SER A 142 -26.28 17.55 -8.21
N ALA A 143 -27.49 17.76 -8.72
CA ALA A 143 -28.23 16.79 -9.50
C ALA A 143 -28.98 17.50 -10.63
N SER A 144 -29.22 16.80 -11.74
CA SER A 144 -30.12 17.26 -12.78
C SER A 144 -31.51 17.55 -12.20
N GLY A 145 -32.10 18.68 -12.59
CA GLY A 145 -33.51 18.96 -12.37
C GLY A 145 -34.40 18.23 -13.38
N ASP A 146 -35.63 18.71 -13.54
CA ASP A 146 -36.57 18.13 -14.49
C ASP A 146 -36.12 18.40 -15.94
N ILE A 147 -36.11 17.35 -16.75
CA ILE A 147 -35.73 17.41 -18.17
C ILE A 147 -36.91 16.91 -19.02
N VAL A 148 -37.26 17.67 -20.05
CA VAL A 148 -38.27 17.27 -21.05
C VAL A 148 -37.56 16.88 -22.33
N VAL A 149 -37.81 15.66 -22.81
CA VAL A 149 -37.19 15.09 -24.00
C VAL A 149 -38.26 14.45 -24.87
N LEU A 150 -38.08 14.53 -26.20
CA LEU A 150 -38.97 13.85 -27.14
C LEU A 150 -38.78 12.34 -27.07
N GLU A 151 -39.86 11.59 -27.24
CA GLU A 151 -39.79 10.13 -27.23
C GLU A 151 -38.81 9.61 -28.30
N GLY A 152 -38.00 8.62 -27.91
CA GLY A 152 -36.96 8.04 -28.76
C GLY A 152 -35.66 8.86 -28.85
N GLN A 153 -35.61 10.07 -28.29
CA GLN A 153 -34.37 10.84 -28.19
C GLN A 153 -33.55 10.42 -26.96
N PRO A 154 -32.21 10.47 -27.05
CA PRO A 154 -31.34 10.20 -25.90
C PRO A 154 -31.45 11.31 -24.86
N MET A 155 -31.36 10.95 -23.58
CA MET A 155 -31.25 11.88 -22.46
C MET A 155 -30.10 11.49 -21.54
N ALA A 156 -29.55 12.45 -20.82
CA ALA A 156 -28.51 12.25 -19.81
C ALA A 156 -28.97 12.84 -18.48
N LEU A 157 -28.67 12.14 -17.39
CA LEU A 157 -28.88 12.59 -16.02
C LEU A 157 -27.52 12.63 -15.34
N ASP A 158 -27.21 13.78 -14.76
CA ASP A 158 -25.95 14.04 -14.09
C ASP A 158 -26.19 14.23 -12.58
N CYS A 159 -25.25 13.72 -11.78
CA CYS A 159 -25.25 13.86 -10.34
C CYS A 159 -23.79 13.94 -9.86
N GLU A 160 -23.45 15.01 -9.15
CA GLU A 160 -22.18 15.13 -8.45
C GLU A 160 -22.39 14.73 -7.00
N VAL A 161 -21.70 13.69 -6.55
CA VAL A 161 -21.76 13.22 -5.17
C VAL A 161 -20.36 13.26 -4.56
N LYS A 162 -20.23 13.83 -3.38
CA LYS A 162 -19.01 13.80 -2.57
C LYS A 162 -19.14 12.73 -1.49
N GLY A 163 -18.05 12.08 -1.15
CA GLY A 163 -18.01 11.07 -0.10
C GLY A 163 -16.61 10.51 0.06
N ASN A 164 -16.35 9.90 1.20
CA ASN A 164 -15.15 9.11 1.43
C ASN A 164 -15.57 7.80 2.11
N PRO A 165 -15.41 6.63 1.48
CA PRO A 165 -14.87 6.42 0.13
C PRO A 165 -15.76 7.01 -0.98
N ILE A 166 -15.26 6.99 -2.22
CA ILE A 166 -16.02 7.51 -3.37
C ILE A 166 -17.33 6.69 -3.51
N PRO A 167 -18.49 7.36 -3.52
CA PRO A 167 -19.77 6.68 -3.59
C PRO A 167 -20.04 6.07 -4.98
N SER A 168 -20.89 5.04 -5.01
CA SER A 168 -21.44 4.49 -6.26
C SER A 168 -22.80 5.10 -6.55
N ILE A 169 -23.03 5.49 -7.81
CA ILE A 169 -24.29 6.10 -8.26
C ILE A 169 -25.07 5.07 -9.09
N ASN A 170 -26.35 4.90 -8.78
CA ASN A 170 -27.27 4.05 -9.53
C ASN A 170 -28.51 4.85 -9.91
N TRP A 171 -28.89 4.78 -11.18
CA TRP A 171 -30.08 5.43 -11.71
C TRP A 171 -31.21 4.43 -11.94
N TYR A 172 -32.43 4.81 -11.56
CA TYR A 172 -33.63 3.99 -11.75
C TYR A 172 -34.67 4.78 -12.54
N PHE A 173 -35.34 4.10 -13.47
CA PHE A 173 -36.49 4.62 -14.18
C PHE A 173 -37.74 3.89 -13.71
N THR A 174 -38.73 4.63 -13.25
CA THR A 174 -40.05 4.10 -12.88
C THR A 174 -41.06 4.57 -13.92
N SER A 175 -41.67 3.61 -14.61
CA SER A 175 -42.72 3.83 -15.60
C SER A 175 -44.07 4.10 -14.93
N LEU A 176 -45.06 4.60 -15.70
CA LEU A 176 -46.41 4.92 -15.21
C LEU A 176 -47.18 3.69 -14.71
N ASP A 177 -46.81 2.49 -15.17
CA ASP A 177 -47.33 1.21 -14.69
C ASP A 177 -46.67 0.73 -13.38
N GLY A 178 -45.75 1.52 -12.82
CA GLY A 178 -45.01 1.23 -11.59
C GLY A 178 -43.80 0.31 -11.79
N ALA A 179 -43.55 -0.16 -13.01
CA ALA A 179 -42.38 -0.98 -13.30
C ALA A 179 -41.09 -0.15 -13.17
N THR A 180 -40.14 -0.62 -12.36
CA THR A 180 -38.85 0.04 -12.16
C THR A 180 -37.73 -0.71 -12.85
N LYS A 181 -36.89 0.01 -13.61
CA LYS A 181 -35.75 -0.53 -14.36
C LYS A 181 -34.47 0.21 -13.98
N LEU A 182 -33.38 -0.53 -13.77
CA LEU A 182 -32.05 0.04 -13.59
C LEU A 182 -31.56 0.64 -14.93
N LEU A 183 -31.10 1.88 -14.90
CA LEU A 183 -30.53 2.56 -16.04
C LEU A 183 -29.01 2.35 -16.10
N PRO A 184 -28.40 2.35 -17.30
CA PRO A 184 -26.95 2.31 -17.45
C PRO A 184 -26.31 3.50 -16.73
N SER A 185 -25.44 3.22 -15.76
CA SER A 185 -24.70 4.26 -15.04
C SER A 185 -23.24 4.24 -15.50
N LYS A 186 -22.72 5.41 -15.91
CA LYS A 186 -21.28 5.61 -16.12
C LYS A 186 -20.72 6.27 -14.88
N ASN A 187 -20.00 5.51 -14.05
CA ASN A 187 -19.22 6.10 -12.95
C ASN A 187 -17.97 6.73 -13.57
N SER A 188 -18.04 7.99 -13.99
CA SER A 188 -16.85 8.72 -14.44
C SER A 188 -16.08 9.23 -13.23
N PHE A 189 -14.99 8.56 -12.88
CA PHE A 189 -13.99 9.07 -11.96
C PHE A 189 -13.07 10.01 -12.76
N PHE A 190 -13.08 11.31 -12.45
CA PHE A 190 -12.08 12.28 -12.91
C PHE A 190 -11.16 12.66 -11.75
#